data_AF-A0A1M3D7K6-F1
#
_entry.id   AF-A0A1M3D7K6-F1
#
_cell.length_a   1.000
_cell.length_b   1.000
_cell.length_c   1.000
_cell.angle_alpha   90.00
_cell.angle_beta   90.00
_cell.angle_gamma   90.00
#
_symmetry.space_group_name_H-M   'P 1'
#
loop_
_entity.id
_entity.type
_entity.pdbx_description
1 polymer ?
#
loop_
_entity_poly.entity_id
_entity_poly.type
_entity_poly.pdbx_seq_one_letter_code
_entity_poly.pdbx_strand_id
1 'polypeptide(L)'
;MIALLLALLADPPAPPQPASIDGLPIGALAAQSLPARGCAAYLFSTGATRTLAAMATADPGSIRLVLDGAVADYPRVGQSGTANLGFAPVSEYRLGDVTVRLEMAVSRRADLADGALISSAMLRIDRGAKDGIIMPLGGLIGCAKK
;
A
#
# COMPACT_ATOMS: atom_id res chain seq x y z
N MET A 1 47.33 10.52 -11.13
CA MET A 1 46.68 9.30 -11.68
C MET A 1 45.75 8.68 -10.63
N ILE A 2 44.67 9.37 -10.24
CA ILE A 2 43.60 8.82 -9.38
C ILE A 2 42.29 9.34 -9.97
N ALA A 3 41.94 8.84 -11.15
CA ALA A 3 40.76 9.29 -11.88
C ALA A 3 40.31 8.16 -12.79
N LEU A 4 39.93 6.99 -12.26
CA LEU A 4 39.18 5.98 -13.04
C LEU A 4 38.65 4.76 -12.23
N LEU A 5 38.01 4.93 -11.07
CA LEU A 5 37.38 3.78 -10.38
C LEU A 5 35.99 4.05 -9.75
N LEU A 6 35.25 5.04 -10.24
CA LEU A 6 33.81 5.19 -9.97
C LEU A 6 32.99 4.45 -11.01
N ALA A 7 33.32 3.17 -11.24
CA ALA A 7 32.47 2.30 -12.04
C ALA A 7 31.14 2.11 -11.30
N LEU A 8 30.09 2.69 -11.89
CA LEU A 8 28.68 2.51 -11.61
C LEU A 8 28.38 1.12 -11.04
N LEU A 9 28.13 1.05 -9.73
CA LEU A 9 27.23 0.06 -9.18
C LEU A 9 25.81 0.49 -9.58
N ALA A 10 25.45 0.27 -10.84
CA ALA A 10 24.06 0.35 -11.24
C ALA A 10 23.35 -0.86 -10.62
N ASP A 11 22.39 -0.61 -9.75
CA ASP A 11 21.52 -1.68 -9.25
C ASP A 11 20.90 -2.41 -10.45
N PRO A 12 20.86 -3.75 -10.44
CA PRO A 12 20.21 -4.51 -11.49
C PRO A 12 18.74 -4.05 -11.61
N PRO A 13 18.21 -3.97 -12.84
CA PRO A 13 16.84 -3.52 -13.06
C PRO A 13 15.88 -4.40 -12.27
N ALA A 14 15.01 -3.77 -11.48
CA ALA A 14 14.02 -4.48 -10.70
C ALA A 14 13.15 -5.37 -11.62
N PRO A 15 12.78 -6.59 -11.19
CA PRO A 15 11.94 -7.45 -11.99
C PRO A 15 10.61 -6.76 -12.31
N PRO A 16 10.06 -6.96 -13.53
CA PRO A 16 8.80 -6.36 -13.94
C PRO A 16 7.69 -6.79 -12.98
N GLN A 17 6.92 -5.81 -12.50
CA GLN A 17 5.81 -6.05 -11.59
C GLN A 17 4.59 -6.56 -12.37
N PRO A 18 3.80 -7.52 -11.81
CA PRO A 18 2.55 -7.93 -12.42
C PRO A 18 1.64 -6.74 -12.72
N ALA A 19 1.24 -6.59 -13.99
CA ALA A 19 0.31 -5.53 -14.41
C ALA A 19 -1.14 -5.78 -13.96
N SER A 20 -1.47 -7.03 -13.61
CA SER A 20 -2.74 -7.44 -13.02
C SER A 20 -2.49 -8.41 -11.87
N ILE A 21 -3.36 -8.39 -10.87
CA ILE A 21 -3.35 -9.31 -9.73
C ILE A 21 -4.57 -10.20 -9.87
N ASP A 22 -4.34 -11.49 -10.06
CA ASP A 22 -5.41 -12.50 -10.16
C ASP A 22 -6.48 -12.16 -11.22
N GLY A 23 -6.09 -11.51 -12.32
CA GLY A 23 -6.97 -11.11 -13.42
C GLY A 23 -7.74 -9.80 -13.19
N LEU A 24 -7.59 -9.16 -12.03
CA LEU A 24 -8.21 -7.88 -11.73
C LEU A 24 -7.39 -6.72 -12.31
N PRO A 25 -8.04 -5.58 -12.66
CA PRO A 25 -7.36 -4.41 -13.23
C PRO A 25 -6.61 -3.57 -12.17
N ILE A 26 -5.99 -4.25 -11.21
CA ILE A 26 -5.09 -3.70 -10.19
C ILE A 26 -3.72 -4.37 -10.35
N GLY A 27 -2.68 -3.56 -10.46
CA GLY A 27 -1.31 -4.03 -10.63
C GLY A 27 -0.54 -4.10 -9.30
N ALA A 28 0.60 -4.78 -9.34
CA ALA A 28 1.54 -4.80 -8.23
C ALA A 28 2.33 -3.48 -8.14
N LEU A 29 2.50 -2.99 -6.92
CA LEU A 29 3.46 -1.93 -6.61
C LEU A 29 4.86 -2.51 -6.55
N ALA A 30 5.83 -1.75 -7.05
CA ALA A 30 7.23 -1.99 -6.73
C ALA A 30 7.47 -1.86 -5.21
N ALA A 31 8.64 -2.31 -4.74
CA ALA A 31 9.03 -2.11 -3.35
C ALA A 31 8.88 -0.63 -2.94
N GLN A 32 8.24 -0.40 -1.79
CA GLN A 32 7.97 0.94 -1.28
C GLN A 32 8.83 1.21 -0.04
N SER A 33 9.48 2.36 0.01
CA SER A 33 10.26 2.78 1.18
C SER A 33 9.35 3.15 2.35
N LEU A 34 9.88 3.04 3.56
CA LEU A 34 9.24 3.62 4.74
C LEU A 34 9.27 5.15 4.65
N PRO A 35 8.14 5.85 4.89
CA PRO A 35 8.15 7.30 4.99
C PRO A 35 9.15 7.75 6.05
N ALA A 36 9.78 8.91 5.84
CA ALA A 36 10.76 9.46 6.78
C ALA A 36 10.17 9.73 8.18
N ARG A 37 8.84 9.89 8.27
CA ARG A 37 8.09 10.11 9.52
C ARG A 37 6.73 9.43 9.43
N GLY A 38 6.20 9.04 10.60
CA GLY A 38 4.88 8.43 10.69
C GLY A 38 4.90 6.95 10.30
N CYS A 39 3.71 6.41 10.03
CA CYS A 39 3.54 4.99 9.74
C CYS A 39 3.04 4.74 8.31
N ALA A 40 3.39 3.59 7.76
CA ALA A 40 2.87 3.07 6.51
C ALA A 40 2.37 1.63 6.67
N ALA A 41 1.21 1.35 6.10
CA ALA A 41 0.64 0.02 5.96
C ALA A 41 1.01 -0.52 4.58
N TYR A 42 1.73 -1.64 4.53
CA TYR A 42 2.08 -2.37 3.32
C TYR A 42 1.16 -3.57 3.19
N LEU A 43 0.38 -3.59 2.12
CA LEU A 43 -0.74 -4.52 1.94
C LEU A 43 -0.50 -5.41 0.74
N PHE A 44 -0.43 -6.71 1.00
CA PHE A 44 -0.17 -7.75 0.01
C PHE A 44 -1.45 -8.50 -0.33
N SER A 45 -1.62 -8.85 -1.60
CA SER A 45 -2.71 -9.72 -2.02
C SER A 45 -2.57 -11.10 -1.39
N THR A 46 -3.69 -11.69 -0.99
CA THR A 46 -3.71 -13.04 -0.38
C THR A 46 -4.08 -14.14 -1.36
N GLY A 47 -4.31 -13.78 -2.64
CA GLY A 47 -4.65 -14.72 -3.72
C GLY A 47 -3.44 -15.44 -4.29
N ALA A 48 -3.45 -15.73 -5.59
CA ALA A 48 -2.41 -16.53 -6.25
C ALA A 48 -1.12 -15.72 -6.49
N THR A 49 -1.26 -14.44 -6.87
CA THR A 49 -0.13 -13.57 -7.23
C THR A 49 0.72 -13.14 -6.03
N ARG A 50 0.14 -13.08 -4.82
CA ARG A 50 0.82 -12.76 -3.54
C ARG A 50 1.83 -11.62 -3.61
N THR A 51 1.38 -10.43 -3.99
CA THR A 51 2.24 -9.28 -4.28
C THR A 51 1.79 -8.03 -3.55
N LEU A 52 2.65 -7.01 -3.47
CA LEU A 52 2.31 -5.73 -2.85
C LEU A 52 1.26 -5.02 -3.72
N ALA A 53 0.03 -4.93 -3.22
CA ALA A 53 -1.10 -4.39 -3.96
C ALA A 53 -1.37 -2.92 -3.60
N ALA A 54 -1.08 -2.54 -2.36
CA ALA A 54 -1.32 -1.18 -1.87
C ALA A 54 -0.31 -0.79 -0.78
N MET A 55 -0.03 0.50 -0.69
CA MET A 55 0.64 1.10 0.46
C MET A 55 -0.19 2.28 0.95
N ALA A 56 -0.62 2.25 2.21
CA ALA A 56 -1.31 3.39 2.83
C ALA A 56 -0.38 4.12 3.80
N THR A 57 -0.40 5.45 3.80
CA THR A 57 0.35 6.28 4.76
C THR A 57 -0.58 6.84 5.82
N ALA A 58 -0.08 7.01 7.05
CA ALA A 58 -0.85 7.58 8.15
C ALA A 58 -0.93 9.11 8.09
N ASP A 59 0.09 9.78 7.55
CA ASP A 59 0.20 11.25 7.46
C ASP A 59 1.10 11.59 6.26
N PRO A 60 0.62 12.28 5.21
CA PRO A 60 -0.63 13.04 5.11
C PRO A 60 -1.91 12.21 4.89
N GLY A 61 -1.85 10.88 4.93
CA GLY A 61 -3.05 10.05 4.77
C GLY A 61 -3.40 9.82 3.32
N SER A 62 -2.76 8.85 2.70
CA SER A 62 -3.01 8.45 1.31
C SER A 62 -2.95 6.94 1.16
N ILE A 63 -3.53 6.42 0.08
CA ILE A 63 -3.29 5.05 -0.37
C ILE A 63 -2.74 5.09 -1.80
N ARG A 64 -1.60 4.43 -2.01
CA ARG A 64 -0.99 4.22 -3.32
C ARG A 64 -1.51 2.93 -3.92
N LEU A 65 -1.90 2.98 -5.19
CA LEU A 65 -2.35 1.82 -5.97
C LEU A 65 -1.82 1.88 -7.39
N VAL A 66 -1.74 0.73 -8.06
CA VAL A 66 -1.67 0.67 -9.53
C VAL A 66 -3.05 0.26 -10.05
N LEU A 67 -3.77 1.15 -10.69
CA LEU A 67 -5.11 0.88 -11.23
C LEU A 67 -5.09 1.11 -12.74
N ASP A 68 -5.58 0.15 -13.53
CA ASP A 68 -5.51 0.20 -15.00
C ASP A 68 -4.09 0.49 -15.54
N GLY A 69 -3.06 -0.02 -14.85
CA GLY A 69 -1.65 0.19 -15.21
C GLY A 69 -1.07 1.56 -14.80
N ALA A 70 -1.87 2.45 -14.20
CA ALA A 70 -1.41 3.76 -13.72
C ALA A 70 -1.18 3.74 -12.20
N VAL A 71 -0.01 4.21 -11.77
CA VAL A 71 0.27 4.44 -10.34
C VAL A 71 -0.37 5.75 -9.91
N ALA A 72 -1.16 5.73 -8.83
CA ALA A 72 -1.77 6.93 -8.27
C ALA A 72 -1.83 6.87 -6.74
N ASP A 73 -1.74 8.05 -6.12
CA ASP A 73 -1.95 8.26 -4.69
C ASP A 73 -3.34 8.87 -4.46
N TYR A 74 -4.20 8.15 -3.75
CA TYR A 74 -5.55 8.57 -3.43
C TYR A 74 -5.54 9.20 -2.03
N PRO A 75 -5.83 10.51 -1.88
CA PRO A 75 -5.87 11.15 -0.57
C PRO A 75 -7.04 10.61 0.25
N ARG A 76 -6.84 10.48 1.57
CA ARG A 76 -7.88 10.07 2.51
C ARG A 76 -8.91 11.18 2.66
N VAL A 77 -10.18 10.82 2.52
CA VAL A 77 -11.33 11.73 2.63
C VAL A 77 -12.23 11.40 3.82
N GLY A 78 -12.08 10.22 4.41
CA GLY A 78 -12.86 9.78 5.56
C GLY A 78 -12.18 8.65 6.31
N GLN A 79 -12.53 8.51 7.58
CA GLN A 79 -12.14 7.38 8.41
C GLN A 79 -13.17 7.17 9.52
N SER A 80 -13.34 5.93 9.97
CA SER A 80 -14.26 5.60 11.06
C SER A 80 -13.70 4.53 11.99
N GLY A 81 -14.02 4.66 13.28
CA GLY A 81 -13.45 3.85 14.35
C GLY A 81 -12.18 4.45 14.96
N THR A 82 -11.69 3.83 16.03
CA THR A 82 -10.51 4.31 16.76
C THR A 82 -9.23 3.97 16.00
N ALA A 83 -8.46 5.00 15.64
CA ALA A 83 -7.20 4.82 14.93
C ALA A 83 -6.13 4.13 15.80
N ASN A 84 -5.38 3.22 15.20
CA ASN A 84 -4.19 2.60 15.75
C ASN A 84 -3.02 2.82 14.79
N LEU A 85 -1.91 3.38 15.28
CA LEU A 85 -0.75 3.76 14.46
C LEU A 85 -1.12 4.71 13.28
N GLY A 86 -2.15 5.53 13.46
CA GLY A 86 -2.63 6.48 12.44
C GLY A 86 -3.57 5.89 11.38
N PHE A 87 -3.97 4.62 11.54
CA PHE A 87 -4.94 3.93 10.68
C PHE A 87 -6.20 3.57 11.47
N ALA A 88 -7.36 4.03 11.01
CA ALA A 88 -8.65 3.58 11.52
C ALA A 88 -9.03 2.23 10.91
N PRO A 89 -9.91 1.43 11.56
CA PRO A 89 -10.40 0.16 11.02
C PRO A 89 -11.02 0.29 9.62
N VAL A 90 -11.59 1.45 9.32
CA VAL A 90 -12.13 1.79 8.00
C VAL A 90 -11.59 3.15 7.59
N SER A 91 -10.99 3.21 6.40
CA SER A 91 -10.54 4.45 5.76
C SER A 91 -11.08 4.54 4.33
N GLU A 92 -11.47 5.74 3.94
CA GLU A 92 -11.94 6.06 2.59
C GLU A 92 -11.01 7.07 1.93
N TYR A 93 -10.67 6.80 0.68
CA TYR A 93 -9.78 7.59 -0.14
C TYR A 93 -10.44 7.86 -1.48
N ARG A 94 -10.14 8.98 -2.13
CA ARG A 94 -10.81 9.36 -3.36
C ARG A 94 -9.94 10.21 -4.26
N LEU A 95 -9.99 9.93 -5.56
CA LEU A 95 -9.35 10.72 -6.61
C LEU A 95 -10.24 10.65 -7.85
N GLY A 96 -10.75 11.80 -8.31
CA GLY A 96 -11.71 11.83 -9.41
C GLY A 96 -13.00 11.06 -9.08
N ASP A 97 -13.40 10.18 -10.00
CA ASP A 97 -14.56 9.28 -9.90
C ASP A 97 -14.26 7.97 -9.17
N VAL A 98 -13.01 7.73 -8.78
CA VAL A 98 -12.59 6.52 -8.09
C VAL A 98 -12.66 6.71 -6.57
N THR A 99 -13.39 5.82 -5.90
CA THR A 99 -13.46 5.74 -4.44
C THR A 99 -12.83 4.44 -3.97
N VAL A 100 -11.87 4.54 -3.06
CA VAL A 100 -11.18 3.41 -2.46
C VAL A 100 -11.58 3.34 -1.00
N ARG A 101 -12.07 2.17 -0.59
CA ARG A 101 -12.37 1.87 0.81
C ARG A 101 -11.45 0.75 1.28
N LEU A 102 -10.73 1.01 2.35
CA LEU A 102 -9.85 0.06 3.00
C LEU A 102 -10.41 -0.25 4.38
N GLU A 103 -10.78 -1.51 4.59
CA GLU A 103 -11.12 -2.04 5.91
C GLU A 103 -9.98 -2.92 6.38
N MET A 104 -9.54 -2.79 7.63
CA MET A 104 -8.35 -3.47 8.13
C MET A 104 -8.41 -3.76 9.62
N ALA A 105 -7.91 -4.94 9.99
CA ALA A 105 -7.73 -5.35 11.38
C ALA A 105 -6.24 -5.23 11.74
N VAL A 106 -5.93 -4.25 12.61
CA VAL A 106 -4.57 -4.01 13.10
C VAL A 106 -4.37 -4.76 14.42
N SER A 107 -3.40 -5.66 14.43
CA SER A 107 -3.01 -6.44 15.61
C SER A 107 -1.59 -6.07 16.04
N ARG A 108 -1.46 -5.53 17.25
CA ARG A 108 -0.14 -5.32 17.86
C ARG A 108 0.34 -6.64 18.44
N ARG A 109 1.58 -6.99 18.11
CA ARG A 109 2.28 -8.12 18.72
C ARG A 109 3.42 -7.57 19.57
N ALA A 110 3.68 -8.21 20.71
CA ALA A 110 4.69 -7.75 21.66
C ALA A 110 6.11 -7.79 21.08
N ASP A 111 6.35 -8.58 20.05
CA ASP A 111 7.61 -8.69 19.32
C ASP A 111 7.76 -7.66 18.18
N LEU A 112 6.77 -6.78 17.95
CA LEU A 112 6.82 -5.70 16.98
C LEU A 112 6.89 -4.35 17.69
N ALA A 113 8.09 -3.79 17.81
CA ALA A 113 8.31 -2.53 18.54
C ALA A 113 7.83 -1.30 17.75
N ASP A 114 8.17 -1.21 16.47
CA ASP A 114 7.92 -0.04 15.61
C ASP A 114 6.90 -0.38 14.50
N GLY A 115 5.84 -1.11 14.85
CA GLY A 115 4.88 -1.58 13.86
C GLY A 115 3.72 -2.42 14.41
N ALA A 116 2.97 -3.02 13.49
CA ALA A 116 1.90 -3.95 13.80
C ALA A 116 1.67 -4.91 12.63
N LEU A 117 0.99 -6.02 12.91
CA LEU A 117 0.47 -6.91 11.88
C LEU A 117 -0.88 -6.39 11.40
N ILE A 118 -1.17 -6.53 10.11
CA ILE A 118 -2.51 -6.40 9.56
C ILE A 118 -2.99 -7.81 9.27
N SER A 119 -3.74 -8.39 10.21
CA SER A 119 -4.16 -9.80 10.16
C SER A 119 -5.14 -10.08 9.04
N SER A 120 -5.93 -9.08 8.68
CA SER A 120 -6.84 -9.09 7.55
C SER A 120 -7.11 -7.66 7.09
N ALA A 121 -7.32 -7.51 5.79
CA ALA A 121 -7.79 -6.28 5.20
C ALA A 121 -8.65 -6.59 3.96
N MET A 122 -9.55 -5.67 3.64
CA MET A 122 -10.44 -5.73 2.50
C MET A 122 -10.33 -4.41 1.74
N LEU A 123 -9.83 -4.48 0.51
CA LEU A 123 -9.80 -3.33 -0.40
C LEU A 123 -11.01 -3.39 -1.31
N ARG A 124 -11.84 -2.36 -1.28
CA ARG A 124 -12.93 -2.15 -2.23
C ARG A 124 -12.64 -0.91 -3.05
N ILE A 125 -12.76 -1.00 -4.37
CA ILE A 125 -12.56 0.11 -5.30
C ILE A 125 -13.84 0.25 -6.13
N ASP A 126 -14.47 1.40 -6.03
CA ASP A 126 -15.54 1.85 -6.91
C ASP A 126 -14.92 2.72 -8.01
N ARG A 127 -15.30 2.48 -9.26
CA ARG A 127 -14.65 3.03 -10.47
C ARG A 127 -15.67 3.69 -11.39
N GLY A 128 -16.73 4.26 -10.82
CA GLY A 128 -17.77 4.95 -11.56
C GLY A 128 -18.53 4.01 -12.48
N ALA A 129 -18.38 4.19 -13.79
CA ALA A 129 -19.07 3.37 -14.80
C ALA A 129 -18.39 2.01 -15.09
N LYS A 130 -17.22 1.75 -14.49
CA LYS A 130 -16.49 0.48 -14.65
C LYS A 130 -16.81 -0.50 -13.52
N ASP A 131 -16.49 -1.77 -13.74
CA ASP A 131 -16.60 -2.80 -12.71
C ASP A 131 -15.78 -2.45 -11.46
N GLY A 132 -16.43 -2.59 -10.30
CA GLY A 132 -15.79 -2.46 -9.01
C GLY A 132 -14.87 -3.63 -8.69
N ILE A 133 -13.93 -3.40 -7.78
CA ILE A 133 -12.93 -4.39 -7.35
C ILE A 133 -13.11 -4.65 -5.85
N ILE A 134 -13.04 -5.92 -5.46
CA ILE A 134 -13.01 -6.33 -4.05
C ILE A 134 -11.85 -7.33 -3.92
N MET A 135 -10.81 -6.98 -3.17
CA MET A 135 -9.59 -7.78 -3.05
C MET A 135 -9.16 -7.96 -1.59
N PRO A 136 -9.14 -9.20 -1.07
CA PRO A 136 -8.61 -9.49 0.26
C PRO A 136 -7.11 -9.24 0.32
N LEU A 137 -6.68 -8.59 1.40
CA LEU A 137 -5.31 -8.21 1.66
C LEU A 137 -4.89 -8.68 3.07
N GLY A 138 -3.59 -8.84 3.24
CA GLY A 138 -2.93 -8.96 4.54
C GLY A 138 -1.68 -8.10 4.55
N GLY A 139 -1.08 -7.82 5.70
CA GLY A 139 0.06 -6.93 5.67
C GLY A 139 0.72 -6.61 7.00
N LEU A 140 1.49 -5.55 6.96
CA LEU A 140 2.25 -5.05 8.10
C LEU A 140 2.27 -3.53 8.10
N ILE A 141 2.32 -2.95 9.28
CA ILE A 141 2.56 -1.53 9.50
C ILE A 141 4.00 -1.38 9.95
N GLY A 142 4.75 -0.52 9.27
CA GLY A 142 6.03 -0.01 9.74
C GLY A 142 5.89 1.46 10.15
N CYS A 143 6.55 1.86 11.23
CA CYS A 143 6.58 3.23 11.70
C CYS A 143 8.01 3.74 11.80
N ALA A 144 8.27 4.89 11.18
CA ALA A 144 9.51 5.61 11.41
C ALA A 144 9.43 6.34 12.75
N LYS A 145 10.53 6.32 13.49
CA LYS A 145 10.67 7.12 14.71
C LYS A 145 10.63 8.60 14.34
N LYS A 146 10.08 9.41 15.23
CA LYS A 146 10.05 10.87 15.10
C LYS A 146 11.46 11.45 15.10
#